data_AF-A0A961RZX4-F1
#
_entry.id   AF-A0A961RZX4-F1
#
_cell.length_a   1.000
_cell.length_b   1.000
_cell.length_c   1.000
_cell.angle_alpha   90.00
_cell.angle_beta   90.00
_cell.angle_gamma   90.00
#
_symmetry.space_group_name_H-M   'P 1'
#
loop_
_entity.id
_entity.type
_entity.pdbx_description
1 polymer ?
#
loop_
_entity_poly.entity_id
_entity_poly.type
_entity_poly.pdbx_seq_one_letter_code
_entity_poly.pdbx_strand_id
1 'polypeptide(L)'
;IGSRFGDSVVGSRGRNVLTGGDGGDRLRGGAGSDIFAYTATTDSDPGVTAGTDFIIDFSRADGDRIDLRKIDAIAATVADNKFSFIGGADFTAAGQLRFYELGGNTIVEANVDTSLQADMSIQLKGIIPLGLGDFIL
;
A
#
# COMPACT_ATOMS: atom_id res chain seq x y z
N ILE A 1 10.77 -8.42 -6.88
CA ILE A 1 10.93 -8.70 -5.44
C ILE A 1 12.19 -7.97 -5.01
N GLY A 2 12.10 -7.10 -4.01
CA GLY A 2 13.23 -6.45 -3.36
C GLY A 2 13.76 -7.27 -2.19
N SER A 3 14.25 -6.60 -1.15
CA SER A 3 14.95 -7.19 -0.01
C SER A 3 14.41 -6.65 1.32
N ARG A 4 15.29 -6.37 2.30
CA ARG A 4 14.93 -5.77 3.61
C ARG A 4 15.46 -4.34 3.76
N PHE A 5 15.87 -3.75 2.65
CA PHE A 5 16.50 -2.46 2.54
C PHE A 5 15.78 -1.69 1.45
N GLY A 6 15.90 -0.36 1.43
CA GLY A 6 15.31 0.44 0.36
C GLY A 6 15.91 0.10 -1.02
N ASP A 7 15.10 -0.55 -1.84
CA ASP A 7 15.40 -1.06 -3.17
C ASP A 7 14.69 -0.25 -4.27
N SER A 8 15.18 -0.38 -5.49
CA SER A 8 14.47 0.08 -6.69
C SER A 8 13.99 -1.13 -7.47
N VAL A 9 12.71 -1.46 -7.34
CA VAL A 9 12.10 -2.64 -7.99
C VAL A 9 11.34 -2.18 -9.23
N VAL A 10 11.73 -2.71 -10.39
CA VAL A 10 11.14 -2.33 -11.68
C VAL A 10 10.60 -3.57 -12.38
N GLY A 11 9.32 -3.51 -12.78
CA GLY A 11 8.67 -4.49 -13.61
C GLY A 11 9.03 -4.37 -15.08
N SER A 12 8.20 -4.97 -15.90
CA SER A 12 8.37 -5.15 -17.34
C SER A 12 7.28 -4.37 -18.09
N ARG A 13 7.01 -4.73 -19.34
CA ARG A 13 5.88 -4.16 -20.12
C ARG A 13 4.61 -5.01 -20.04
N GLY A 14 4.64 -6.12 -19.30
CA GLY A 14 3.48 -6.98 -19.11
C GLY A 14 3.11 -7.03 -17.64
N ARG A 15 1.97 -7.68 -17.35
CA ARG A 15 1.43 -7.79 -15.98
C ARG A 15 2.45 -8.39 -15.02
N ASN A 16 2.76 -7.66 -13.95
CA ASN A 16 3.71 -8.05 -12.94
C ASN A 16 3.07 -8.11 -11.55
N VAL A 17 3.71 -8.88 -10.68
CA VAL A 17 3.46 -8.85 -9.24
C VAL A 17 4.77 -8.40 -8.61
N LEU A 18 4.75 -7.21 -8.00
CA LEU A 18 5.89 -6.57 -7.37
C LEU A 18 5.69 -6.59 -5.87
N THR A 19 6.74 -6.97 -5.16
CA THR A 19 6.86 -6.82 -3.71
C THR A 19 8.20 -6.13 -3.47
N GLY A 20 8.17 -5.07 -2.65
CA GLY A 20 9.35 -4.39 -2.15
C GLY A 20 10.06 -5.27 -1.12
N GLY A 21 9.36 -5.52 -0.01
CA GLY A 21 9.90 -6.19 1.18
C GLY A 21 9.98 -5.16 2.30
N ASP A 22 10.83 -5.35 3.31
CA ASP A 22 11.00 -4.33 4.34
C ASP A 22 11.84 -3.15 3.81
N GLY A 23 11.65 -1.97 4.41
CA GLY A 23 12.36 -0.75 4.06
C GLY A 23 11.60 0.07 3.01
N GLY A 24 11.96 1.36 2.85
CA GLY A 24 11.26 2.24 1.93
C GLY A 24 11.70 2.03 0.49
N ASP A 25 10.92 1.25 -0.25
CA ASP A 25 11.22 0.86 -1.62
C ASP A 25 10.68 1.84 -2.66
N ARG A 26 11.28 1.79 -3.84
CA ARG A 26 10.84 2.53 -5.03
C ARG A 26 10.32 1.53 -6.05
N LEU A 27 9.00 1.42 -6.16
CA LEU A 27 8.35 0.43 -6.99
C LEU A 27 7.89 1.06 -8.31
N ARG A 28 8.14 0.37 -9.41
CA ARG A 28 7.71 0.76 -10.74
C ARG A 28 7.14 -0.43 -11.49
N GLY A 29 5.84 -0.44 -11.77
CA GLY A 29 5.17 -1.54 -12.47
C GLY A 29 5.59 -1.61 -13.93
N GLY A 30 5.56 -0.47 -14.61
CA GLY A 30 5.80 -0.38 -16.05
C GLY A 30 4.49 -0.27 -16.82
N ALA A 31 4.25 -1.19 -17.75
CA ALA A 31 3.01 -1.18 -18.54
C ALA A 31 2.23 -2.47 -18.29
N GLY A 32 0.91 -2.40 -18.46
CA GLY A 32 0.00 -3.49 -18.14
C GLY A 32 -0.56 -3.37 -16.72
N SER A 33 -1.53 -4.23 -16.40
CA SER A 33 -2.15 -4.28 -15.08
C SER A 33 -1.20 -4.96 -14.08
N ASP A 34 -0.57 -4.17 -13.23
CA ASP A 34 0.40 -4.61 -12.25
C ASP A 34 -0.20 -4.71 -10.84
N ILE A 35 0.37 -5.60 -10.02
CA ILE A 35 -0.02 -5.80 -8.63
C ILE A 35 1.17 -5.42 -7.74
N PHE A 36 0.96 -4.44 -6.87
CA PHE A 36 1.89 -4.07 -5.81
C PHE A 36 1.44 -4.79 -4.53
N ALA A 37 2.11 -5.88 -4.20
CA ALA A 37 1.71 -6.81 -3.15
C ALA A 37 2.51 -6.60 -1.87
N TYR A 38 1.77 -6.42 -0.77
CA TYR A 38 2.28 -6.29 0.58
C TYR A 38 1.79 -7.47 1.43
N THR A 39 2.69 -7.98 2.28
CA THR A 39 2.50 -9.20 3.07
C THR A 39 2.56 -8.97 4.57
N ALA A 40 3.15 -7.86 5.01
CA ALA A 40 3.18 -7.41 6.39
C ALA A 40 3.11 -5.88 6.45
N THR A 41 2.65 -5.30 7.55
CA THR A 41 2.69 -3.84 7.75
C THR A 41 4.13 -3.29 7.73
N THR A 42 5.12 -4.12 8.08
CA THR A 42 6.54 -3.78 8.03
C THR A 42 7.09 -3.58 6.62
N ASP A 43 6.40 -4.10 5.60
CA ASP A 43 6.78 -3.93 4.20
C ASP A 43 6.66 -2.45 3.74
N SER A 44 6.05 -1.57 4.55
CA SER A 44 6.00 -0.11 4.27
C SER A 44 5.71 0.68 5.56
N ASP A 45 6.61 0.56 6.54
CA ASP A 45 6.46 1.04 7.92
C ASP A 45 6.74 2.56 8.05
N PRO A 46 5.74 3.40 8.41
CA PRO A 46 5.92 4.84 8.64
C PRO A 46 6.70 5.17 9.92
N GLY A 47 6.85 4.22 10.85
CA GLY A 47 7.64 4.35 12.08
C GLY A 47 9.15 4.15 11.89
N VAL A 48 9.57 3.64 10.73
CA VAL A 48 10.98 3.45 10.37
C VAL A 48 11.46 4.59 9.49
N THR A 49 12.66 5.12 9.77
CA THR A 49 13.27 6.17 8.93
C THR A 49 13.46 5.65 7.51
N ALA A 50 12.82 6.32 6.54
CA ALA A 50 12.76 5.86 5.15
C ALA A 50 12.22 4.41 5.03
N GLY A 51 11.19 4.08 5.82
CA GLY A 51 10.51 2.79 5.79
C GLY A 51 9.27 2.74 4.88
N THR A 52 8.79 3.87 4.35
CA THR A 52 7.60 3.90 3.49
C THR A 52 7.94 3.75 2.01
N ASP A 53 7.22 2.89 1.33
CA ASP A 53 7.31 2.68 -0.11
C ASP A 53 6.80 3.86 -0.92
N PHE A 54 7.36 3.98 -2.12
CA PHE A 54 6.96 4.93 -3.15
C PHE A 54 6.73 4.23 -4.50
N ILE A 55 5.46 4.11 -4.88
CA ILE A 55 5.04 3.59 -6.18
C ILE A 55 5.06 4.73 -7.21
N ILE A 56 5.90 4.59 -8.22
CA ILE A 56 6.31 5.68 -9.12
C ILE A 56 5.32 5.89 -10.28
N ASP A 57 4.63 4.84 -10.72
CA ASP A 57 3.82 4.87 -11.95
C ASP A 57 2.47 4.15 -11.84
N PHE A 58 1.89 4.09 -10.64
CA PHE A 58 0.56 3.50 -10.43
C PHE A 58 -0.48 4.08 -11.41
N SER A 59 -1.11 3.20 -12.18
CA SER A 59 -2.03 3.56 -13.25
C SER A 59 -3.36 2.82 -13.12
N ARG A 60 -4.38 3.57 -12.70
CA ARG A 60 -5.77 3.07 -12.71
C ARG A 60 -6.25 2.72 -14.11
N ALA A 61 -5.72 3.41 -15.13
CA ALA A 61 -6.09 3.18 -16.52
C ALA A 61 -5.54 1.85 -17.05
N ASP A 62 -4.33 1.47 -16.62
CA ASP A 62 -3.74 0.16 -16.96
C ASP A 62 -4.31 -0.97 -16.10
N GLY A 63 -4.99 -0.63 -15.00
CA GLY A 63 -5.67 -1.55 -14.10
C GLY A 63 -4.78 -2.03 -12.96
N ASP A 64 -3.83 -1.20 -12.53
CA ASP A 64 -2.96 -1.51 -11.39
C ASP A 64 -3.75 -1.64 -10.10
N ARG A 65 -3.24 -2.48 -9.19
CA ARG A 65 -3.85 -2.69 -7.88
C ARG A 65 -2.82 -2.85 -6.78
N ILE A 66 -3.22 -2.46 -5.57
CA ILE A 66 -2.48 -2.72 -4.34
C ILE A 66 -3.11 -3.95 -3.67
N ASP A 67 -2.33 -5.00 -3.44
CA ASP A 67 -2.79 -6.23 -2.79
C ASP A 67 -2.36 -6.26 -1.33
N LEU A 68 -3.36 -6.19 -0.44
CA LEU A 68 -3.18 -6.19 1.02
C LEU A 68 -3.81 -7.43 1.67
N ARG A 69 -4.30 -8.40 0.89
CA ARG A 69 -5.00 -9.61 1.40
C ARG A 69 -4.16 -10.48 2.33
N LYS A 70 -2.85 -10.26 2.39
CA LYS A 70 -1.93 -11.03 3.21
C LYS A 70 -1.69 -10.40 4.59
N ILE A 71 -2.21 -9.21 4.82
CA ILE A 71 -2.14 -8.51 6.09
C ILE A 71 -3.48 -8.69 6.79
N ASP A 72 -3.44 -9.21 8.02
CA ASP A 72 -4.61 -9.24 8.89
C ASP A 72 -4.96 -7.82 9.31
N ALA A 73 -6.16 -7.38 8.93
CA ALA A 73 -6.61 -6.02 9.16
C ALA A 73 -6.89 -5.72 10.64
N ILE A 74 -7.10 -6.72 11.52
CA ILE A 74 -7.35 -6.46 12.95
C ILE A 74 -6.51 -7.39 13.81
N ALA A 75 -5.30 -6.94 14.15
CA ALA A 75 -4.30 -7.72 14.90
C ALA A 75 -4.75 -8.16 16.31
N ALA A 76 -5.80 -7.52 16.85
CA ALA A 76 -6.37 -7.87 18.15
C ALA A 76 -7.28 -9.11 18.12
N THR A 77 -7.57 -9.68 16.94
CA THR A 77 -8.39 -10.89 16.80
C THR A 77 -7.56 -12.08 16.32
N VAL A 78 -8.16 -13.28 16.37
CA VAL A 78 -7.55 -14.51 15.81
C VAL A 78 -8.02 -14.79 14.38
N ALA A 79 -8.92 -13.96 13.85
CA ALA A 79 -9.49 -14.12 12.52
C ALA A 79 -8.67 -13.31 11.52
N ASP A 80 -8.42 -13.89 10.35
CA ASP A 80 -7.82 -13.17 9.22
C ASP A 80 -8.83 -12.16 8.66
N ASN A 81 -8.72 -10.90 9.09
CA ASN A 81 -9.67 -9.85 8.75
C ASN A 81 -9.26 -9.08 7.50
N LYS A 82 -10.26 -8.71 6.70
CA LYS A 82 -10.07 -7.85 5.53
C LYS A 82 -10.18 -6.39 5.94
N PHE A 83 -9.41 -5.53 5.29
CA PHE A 83 -9.57 -4.09 5.47
C PHE A 83 -10.93 -3.61 4.98
N SER A 84 -11.49 -2.65 5.71
CA SER A 84 -12.61 -1.83 5.29
C SER A 84 -12.08 -0.53 4.68
N PHE A 85 -12.23 -0.37 3.36
CA PHE A 85 -11.87 0.88 2.69
C PHE A 85 -12.87 1.99 3.04
N ILE A 86 -12.36 3.07 3.64
CA ILE A 86 -13.16 4.22 4.10
C ILE A 86 -12.97 5.48 3.24
N GLY A 87 -12.22 5.38 2.14
CA GLY A 87 -11.91 6.51 1.28
C GLY A 87 -11.04 7.54 2.00
N GLY A 88 -11.45 8.82 1.95
CA GLY A 88 -10.72 9.93 2.59
C GLY A 88 -11.13 10.26 4.02
N ALA A 89 -11.93 9.40 4.67
CA ALA A 89 -12.31 9.60 6.06
C ALA A 89 -11.14 9.34 7.03
N ASP A 90 -11.23 9.91 8.23
CA ASP A 90 -10.28 9.63 9.31
C ASP A 90 -10.53 8.25 9.92
N PHE A 91 -9.46 7.64 10.45
CA PHE A 91 -9.56 6.38 11.16
C PHE A 91 -10.46 6.53 12.40
N THR A 92 -11.36 5.56 12.56
CA THR A 92 -12.25 5.43 13.72
C THR A 92 -12.10 4.07 14.42
N ALA A 93 -11.42 3.11 13.78
CA ALA A 93 -11.18 1.78 14.33
C ALA A 93 -10.01 1.08 13.60
N ALA A 94 -9.52 -0.01 14.20
CA ALA A 94 -8.69 -1.00 13.54
C ALA A 94 -9.37 -1.57 12.28
N GLY A 95 -8.58 -2.07 11.34
CA GLY A 95 -9.04 -2.69 10.11
C GLY A 95 -9.54 -1.72 9.05
N GLN A 96 -9.15 -0.46 9.14
CA GLN A 96 -9.53 0.55 8.17
C GLN A 96 -8.37 0.85 7.22
N LEU A 97 -8.73 1.06 5.95
CA LEU A 97 -7.85 1.48 4.88
C LEU A 97 -8.36 2.82 4.34
N ARG A 98 -7.48 3.82 4.27
CA ARG A 98 -7.84 5.16 3.80
C ARG A 98 -6.83 5.67 2.79
N PHE A 99 -7.15 6.78 2.15
CA PHE A 99 -6.19 7.54 1.36
C PHE A 99 -6.43 9.05 1.47
N TYR A 100 -5.38 9.83 1.26
CA TYR A 100 -5.46 11.30 1.17
C TYR A 100 -4.34 11.85 0.29
N GLU A 101 -4.41 13.13 -0.04
CA GLU A 101 -3.41 13.81 -0.86
C GLU A 101 -2.45 14.62 0.03
N LEU A 102 -1.15 14.46 -0.20
CA LEU A 102 -0.12 15.22 0.51
C LEU A 102 1.05 15.53 -0.43
N GLY A 103 1.44 16.80 -0.52
CA GLY A 103 2.61 17.20 -1.31
C GLY A 103 2.52 16.88 -2.81
N GLY A 104 1.30 16.78 -3.36
CA GLY A 104 1.07 16.39 -4.76
C GLY A 104 1.13 14.88 -5.01
N ASN A 105 1.24 14.07 -3.97
CA ASN A 105 1.18 12.61 -4.00
C ASN A 105 -0.10 12.10 -3.33
N THR A 106 -0.45 10.85 -3.61
CA THR A 106 -1.52 10.13 -2.94
C THR A 106 -0.90 9.24 -1.88
N ILE A 107 -1.39 9.32 -0.65
CA ILE A 107 -0.94 8.52 0.47
C ILE A 107 -2.03 7.51 0.79
N VAL A 108 -1.69 6.23 0.82
CA VAL A 108 -2.58 5.15 1.27
C VAL A 108 -2.11 4.71 2.65
N GLU A 109 -3.02 4.66 3.60
CA GLU A 109 -2.70 4.25 4.97
C GLU A 109 -3.62 3.13 5.44
N ALA A 110 -3.04 2.17 6.14
CA ALA A 110 -3.75 1.09 6.80
C ALA A 110 -3.53 1.16 8.31
N ASN A 111 -4.61 0.95 9.06
CA ASN A 111 -4.59 0.82 10.51
C ASN A 111 -5.02 -0.60 10.88
N VAL A 112 -4.15 -1.37 11.53
CA VAL A 112 -4.41 -2.74 11.98
C VAL A 112 -4.63 -2.84 13.49
N ASP A 113 -4.31 -1.79 14.23
CA ASP A 113 -4.38 -1.77 15.68
C ASP A 113 -5.37 -0.71 16.22
N THR A 114 -5.40 -0.55 17.54
CA THR A 114 -6.32 0.38 18.20
C THR A 114 -5.84 1.82 18.21
N SER A 115 -4.59 2.07 17.80
CA SER A 115 -4.08 3.41 17.59
C SER A 115 -4.80 3.97 16.36
N LEU A 116 -5.35 5.18 16.44
CA LEU A 116 -5.97 5.81 15.26
C LEU A 116 -4.91 6.40 14.33
N GLN A 117 -3.76 5.73 14.23
CA GLN A 117 -2.61 6.10 13.41
C GLN A 117 -2.42 5.04 12.32
N ALA A 118 -1.60 5.35 11.32
CA ALA A 118 -1.25 4.39 10.30
C ALA A 118 -0.18 3.42 10.82
N ASP A 119 -0.44 2.12 10.69
CA ASP A 119 0.54 1.05 10.91
C ASP A 119 1.32 0.73 9.63
N MET A 120 0.79 1.14 8.48
CA MET A 120 1.43 1.04 7.17
C MET A 120 1.05 2.26 6.33
N SER A 121 2.02 2.79 5.57
CA SER A 121 1.81 3.95 4.69
C SER A 121 2.53 3.75 3.36
N ILE A 122 1.79 3.81 2.25
CA ILE A 122 2.29 3.66 0.88
C ILE A 122 2.09 4.98 0.14
N GLN A 123 3.14 5.50 -0.48
CA GLN A 123 3.06 6.72 -1.28
C GLN A 123 2.92 6.40 -2.76
N LEU A 124 1.97 7.03 -3.44
CA LEU A 124 1.83 6.96 -4.90
C LEU A 124 2.20 8.31 -5.50
N LYS A 125 3.02 8.29 -6.54
CA LYS A 125 3.39 9.51 -7.26
C LYS A 125 2.16 10.14 -7.93
N GLY A 126 1.88 11.40 -7.60
CA GLY A 126 0.78 12.15 -8.19
C GLY A 126 -0.55 12.04 -7.42
N ILE A 127 -1.52 12.85 -7.84
CA ILE A 127 -2.89 12.85 -7.30
C ILE A 127 -3.72 11.82 -8.06
N ILE A 128 -4.11 10.75 -7.39
CA ILE A 128 -4.80 9.59 -7.95
C ILE A 128 -6.13 9.45 -7.20
N PRO A 129 -7.28 9.55 -7.87
CA PRO A 129 -8.59 9.41 -7.23
C PRO A 129 -8.89 7.93 -6.99
N LEU A 130 -8.32 7.35 -5.93
CA LEU A 130 -8.47 5.93 -5.60
C LEU A 130 -9.91 5.58 -5.20
N GLY A 131 -10.28 4.33 -5.46
CA GLY A 131 -11.52 3.71 -5.00
C GLY A 131 -11.31 2.23 -4.66
N LEU A 132 -12.37 1.57 -4.19
CA LEU A 132 -12.28 0.17 -3.73
C LEU A 132 -11.72 -0.80 -4.79
N GLY A 133 -11.96 -0.53 -6.09
CA GLY A 133 -11.47 -1.37 -7.19
C GLY A 133 -9.96 -1.34 -7.42
N ASP A 134 -9.26 -0.39 -6.81
CA ASP A 134 -7.80 -0.23 -6.88
C ASP A 134 -7.08 -1.11 -5.82
N PHE A 135 -7.84 -1.79 -4.98
CA PHE A 135 -7.33 -2.63 -3.91
C PHE A 135 -7.78 -4.09 -4.04
N ILE A 136 -6.94 -4.99 -3.56
CA ILE A 136 -7.30 -6.39 -3.33
C ILE A 136 -7.25 -6.63 -1.82
N LEU A 137 -8.41 -6.90 -1.22
CA LEU A 137 -8.65 -7.01 0.24
C LEU A 137 -9.32 -8.34 0.62
#